data_AF-A0A653NDR1-F1
#
_entry.id   AF-A0A653NDR1-F1
#
_cell.length_a   1.000
_cell.length_b   1.000
_cell.length_c   1.000
_cell.angle_alpha   90.00
_cell.angle_beta   90.00
_cell.angle_gamma   90.00
#
_symmetry.space_group_name_H-M   'P 1'
#
loop_
_entity.id
_entity.type
_entity.pdbx_description
1 polymer ?
#
loop_
_entity_poly.entity_id
_entity_poly.type
_entity_poly.pdbx_seq_one_letter_code
_entity_poly.pdbx_strand_id
1 'polypeptide(L)'
;MQHRFNAYLVHHVNQAEKKGKAKSERKVPASLKTDLPELSQLDAVHKGVEDFYKNVSDGYSFEWWSDKENGIGGKLSFSSSKYLFGDAGLYDGEGDEELKYFHPLDYPTPESFVGFIIMPDDTIYESLYYMSVSDYELNNLDLDYEGYTQMALEARIFNHWQRVLLYYMDGEGIGSVETEIFKTEMPKIFPDWTWENFIAKFESLRLSNKDK
;
A
#
# COMPACT_ATOMS: atom_id res chain seq x y z
N MET A 1 9.31 -9.70 14.27
CA MET A 1 8.90 -10.64 13.21
C MET A 1 9.52 -10.10 11.93
N GLN A 2 10.33 -10.86 11.18
CA GLN A 2 10.94 -10.29 9.95
C GLN A 2 9.83 -9.96 8.96
N HIS A 3 9.76 -8.73 8.47
CA HIS A 3 8.73 -8.27 7.54
C HIS A 3 8.98 -8.92 6.16
N ARG A 4 8.41 -10.11 5.95
CA ARG A 4 8.53 -10.86 4.68
C ARG A 4 7.22 -10.91 3.90
N PHE A 5 6.38 -9.88 4.03
CA PHE A 5 5.09 -9.84 3.33
C PHE A 5 5.25 -10.08 1.82
N ASN A 6 6.33 -9.57 1.22
CA ASN A 6 6.67 -9.76 -0.19
C ASN A 6 6.86 -11.23 -0.58
N ALA A 7 7.45 -12.07 0.28
CA ALA A 7 7.61 -13.49 0.01
C ALA A 7 6.27 -14.24 0.02
N TYR A 8 5.38 -13.89 0.95
CA TYR A 8 4.02 -14.44 0.99
C TYR A 8 3.18 -13.98 -0.20
N LEU A 9 3.30 -12.71 -0.58
CA LEU A 9 2.60 -12.16 -1.75
C LEU A 9 3.00 -12.91 -3.02
N VAL A 10 4.30 -13.05 -3.25
CA VAL A 10 4.84 -13.82 -4.38
C VAL A 10 4.36 -15.27 -4.32
N HIS A 11 4.31 -15.89 -3.13
CA HIS A 11 3.80 -17.26 -3.00
C HIS A 11 2.36 -17.39 -3.51
N HIS A 12 1.44 -16.53 -3.05
CA HIS A 12 0.03 -16.61 -3.45
C HIS A 12 -0.17 -16.34 -4.95
N VAL A 13 0.52 -15.33 -5.51
CA VAL A 13 0.42 -15.04 -6.94
C VAL A 13 0.99 -16.18 -7.79
N ASN A 14 2.12 -16.78 -7.39
CA ASN A 14 2.68 -17.94 -8.08
C ASN A 14 1.71 -19.14 -8.12
N GLN A 15 0.84 -19.32 -7.12
CA GLN A 15 -0.18 -20.37 -7.18
C GLN A 15 -1.27 -20.07 -8.22
N ALA A 16 -1.64 -18.80 -8.40
CA ALA A 16 -2.55 -18.36 -9.45
C ALA A 16 -1.91 -18.50 -10.84
N GLU A 17 -0.62 -18.16 -10.99
CA GLU A 17 0.12 -18.34 -12.24
C GLU A 17 0.16 -19.82 -12.68
N LYS A 18 0.44 -20.74 -11.75
CA LYS A 18 0.42 -22.19 -12.02
C LYS A 18 -0.92 -22.70 -12.53
N LYS A 19 -2.02 -22.00 -12.18
CA LYS A 19 -3.38 -22.28 -12.64
C LYS A 19 -3.75 -21.51 -13.92
N GLY A 20 -2.82 -20.75 -14.50
CA GLY A 20 -3.04 -19.92 -15.68
C GLY A 20 -3.94 -18.71 -15.43
N LYS A 21 -4.03 -18.25 -14.17
CA LYS A 21 -4.92 -17.14 -13.76
C LYS A 21 -4.23 -15.80 -13.62
N ALA A 22 -2.91 -15.77 -13.63
CA ALA A 22 -2.12 -14.55 -13.52
C ALA A 22 -0.80 -14.67 -14.26
N LYS A 23 -0.16 -13.52 -14.53
CA LYS A 23 1.24 -13.39 -14.89
C LYS A 23 1.83 -12.22 -14.12
N SER A 24 3.00 -12.40 -13.52
CA SER A 24 3.65 -11.39 -12.67
C SER A 24 5.00 -10.92 -13.21
N GLU A 25 5.36 -9.69 -12.84
CA GLU A 25 6.67 -9.09 -13.03
C GLU A 25 7.16 -8.53 -11.70
N ARG A 26 8.47 -8.62 -11.45
CA ARG A 26 9.09 -8.15 -10.21
C ARG A 26 10.39 -7.40 -10.49
N LYS A 27 10.57 -6.28 -9.81
CA LYS A 27 11.83 -5.53 -9.77
C LYS A 27 12.27 -5.35 -8.32
N VAL A 28 13.45 -5.87 -8.01
CA VAL A 28 14.04 -5.84 -6.66
C VAL A 28 15.40 -5.20 -6.77
N PRO A 29 15.50 -3.89 -6.50
CA PRO A 29 16.77 -3.22 -6.26
C PRO A 29 17.60 -3.92 -5.18
N ALA A 30 18.87 -3.51 -5.06
CA ALA A 30 19.68 -3.91 -3.91
C ALA A 30 19.10 -3.32 -2.61
N SER A 31 19.30 -3.99 -1.49
CA SER A 31 18.99 -3.40 -0.19
C SER A 31 19.87 -2.20 0.12
N LEU A 32 19.40 -1.35 1.03
CA LEU A 32 20.11 -0.15 1.43
C LEU A 32 21.45 -0.55 2.10
N LYS A 33 22.55 0.03 1.61
CA LYS A 33 23.91 -0.29 2.10
C LYS A 33 24.41 0.69 3.16
N THR A 34 23.74 1.81 3.33
CA THR A 34 24.10 2.88 4.24
C THR A 34 23.09 2.96 5.35
N ASP A 35 23.55 3.29 6.55
CA ASP A 35 22.64 3.60 7.63
C ASP A 35 21.96 4.95 7.36
N LEU A 36 20.65 5.02 7.64
CA LEU A 36 19.82 6.20 7.40
C LEU A 36 18.95 6.41 8.65
N PRO A 37 19.34 7.33 9.56
CA PRO A 37 18.66 7.54 10.84
C PRO A 37 17.16 7.84 10.71
N GLU A 38 16.75 8.47 9.61
CA GLU A 38 15.37 8.80 9.27
C GLU A 38 14.50 7.52 9.17
N LEU A 39 15.08 6.38 8.75
CA LEU A 39 14.37 5.09 8.77
C LEU A 39 14.09 4.61 10.19
N SER A 40 15.01 4.79 11.13
CA SER A 40 14.80 4.38 12.52
C SER A 40 13.77 5.26 13.23
N GLN A 41 13.74 6.56 12.90
CA GLN A 41 12.68 7.45 13.36
C GLN A 41 11.33 7.03 12.81
N LEU A 42 11.26 6.72 11.52
CA LEU A 42 10.04 6.26 10.87
C LEU A 42 9.57 4.90 11.42
N ASP A 43 10.48 3.97 11.68
CA ASP A 43 10.16 2.64 12.25
C ASP A 43 9.61 2.71 13.68
N ALA A 44 9.95 3.75 14.44
CA ALA A 44 9.42 3.96 15.79
C ALA A 44 7.89 4.16 15.80
N VAL A 45 7.33 4.65 14.68
CA VAL A 45 5.87 4.84 14.48
C VAL A 45 5.31 3.79 13.52
N HIS A 46 5.99 3.56 12.41
CA HIS A 46 5.64 2.63 11.34
C HIS A 46 6.54 1.40 11.37
N LYS A 47 6.33 0.57 12.39
CA LYS A 47 7.14 -0.63 12.64
C LYS A 47 7.31 -1.51 11.41
N GLY A 48 8.55 -1.90 11.14
CA GLY A 48 8.92 -2.79 10.04
C GLY A 48 9.44 -2.07 8.80
N VAL A 49 9.32 -0.74 8.70
CA VAL A 49 9.86 0.05 7.60
C VAL A 49 11.38 -0.09 7.54
N GLU A 50 12.08 0.06 8.66
CA GLU A 50 13.55 0.00 8.68
C GLU A 50 14.04 -1.39 8.27
N ASP A 51 13.42 -2.46 8.79
CA ASP A 51 13.72 -3.85 8.43
C ASP A 51 13.56 -4.07 6.92
N PHE A 52 12.49 -3.54 6.33
CA PHE A 52 12.25 -3.67 4.89
C PHE A 52 13.38 -3.02 4.07
N TYR A 53 13.72 -1.76 4.32
CA TYR A 53 14.73 -1.06 3.50
C TYR A 53 16.15 -1.62 3.70
N LYS A 54 16.51 -2.01 4.93
CA LYS A 54 17.83 -2.55 5.25
C LYS A 54 18.01 -4.00 4.81
N ASN A 55 16.99 -4.84 5.01
CA ASN A 55 17.13 -6.30 4.87
C ASN A 55 16.36 -6.88 3.67
N VAL A 56 15.41 -6.14 3.08
CA VAL A 56 14.63 -6.61 1.93
C VAL A 56 15.05 -5.90 0.64
N SER A 57 14.84 -4.60 0.52
CA SER A 57 15.10 -3.85 -0.72
C SER A 57 14.98 -2.33 -0.53
N ASP A 58 15.87 -1.55 -1.15
CA ASP A 58 15.74 -0.08 -1.22
C ASP A 58 14.80 0.30 -2.38
N GLY A 59 13.51 0.29 -2.10
CA GLY A 59 12.44 0.33 -3.11
C GLY A 59 12.14 -1.05 -3.67
N TYR A 60 10.93 -1.26 -4.18
CA TYR A 60 10.46 -2.59 -4.57
C TYR A 60 9.26 -2.48 -5.49
N SER A 61 9.24 -3.22 -6.60
CA SER A 61 8.05 -3.27 -7.45
C SER A 61 7.64 -4.70 -7.74
N PHE A 62 6.35 -4.95 -7.64
CA PHE A 62 5.71 -6.20 -7.99
C PHE A 62 4.36 -5.90 -8.62
N GLU A 63 4.11 -6.48 -9.78
CA GLU A 63 2.82 -6.39 -10.44
C GLU A 63 2.40 -7.76 -10.98
N TRP A 64 1.10 -7.94 -11.13
CA TRP A 64 0.54 -9.11 -11.81
C TRP A 64 -0.75 -8.75 -12.54
N TRP A 65 -1.06 -9.52 -13.59
CA TRP A 65 -2.24 -9.30 -14.43
C TRP A 65 -2.94 -10.63 -14.70
N SER A 66 -4.26 -10.66 -14.48
CA SER A 66 -5.15 -11.69 -15.02
C SER A 66 -5.69 -11.26 -16.39
N ASP A 67 -6.06 -9.99 -16.50
CA ASP A 67 -6.53 -9.36 -17.73
C ASP A 67 -6.07 -7.90 -17.75
N LYS A 68 -5.01 -7.65 -18.52
CA LYS A 68 -4.40 -6.31 -18.60
C LYS A 68 -5.26 -5.32 -19.39
N GLU A 69 -6.07 -5.79 -20.34
CA GLU A 69 -6.92 -4.92 -21.17
C GLU A 69 -8.06 -4.32 -20.34
N ASN A 70 -8.61 -5.11 -19.42
CA ASN A 70 -9.68 -4.69 -18.51
C ASN A 70 -9.15 -4.21 -17.14
N GLY A 71 -7.84 -4.05 -16.98
CA GLY A 71 -7.25 -3.56 -15.73
C GLY A 71 -7.33 -4.52 -14.54
N ILE A 72 -7.61 -5.81 -14.79
CA ILE A 72 -7.70 -6.84 -13.75
C ILE A 72 -6.30 -7.36 -13.43
N GLY A 73 -5.77 -6.86 -12.34
CA GLY A 73 -4.43 -7.15 -11.87
C GLY A 73 -4.18 -6.50 -10.52
N GLY A 74 -2.91 -6.44 -10.16
CA GLY A 74 -2.47 -5.78 -8.94
C GLY A 74 -1.07 -5.23 -9.08
N LYS A 75 -0.80 -4.12 -8.40
CA LYS A 75 0.50 -3.45 -8.42
C LYS A 75 0.86 -2.90 -7.03
N LEU A 76 2.12 -3.09 -6.68
CA LEU A 76 2.81 -2.47 -5.57
C LEU A 76 4.14 -1.93 -6.09
N SER A 77 4.47 -0.71 -5.71
CA SER A 77 5.70 -0.04 -6.09
C SER A 77 6.17 0.84 -4.94
N PHE A 78 6.98 0.29 -4.05
CA PHE A 78 7.62 1.06 -3.01
C PHE A 78 8.75 1.93 -3.55
N SER A 79 8.73 3.22 -3.17
CA SER A 79 9.80 4.20 -3.36
C SER A 79 11.12 3.67 -2.83
N SER A 80 12.25 4.05 -3.44
CA SER A 80 13.53 3.94 -2.74
C SER A 80 13.60 5.01 -1.63
N SER A 81 14.38 4.77 -0.59
CA SER A 81 14.65 5.70 0.52
C SER A 81 15.02 7.10 0.04
N LYS A 82 15.83 7.21 -1.03
CA LYS A 82 16.17 8.50 -1.67
C LYS A 82 14.95 9.33 -2.06
N TYR A 83 13.90 8.69 -2.58
CA TYR A 83 12.67 9.36 -3.01
C TYR A 83 11.67 9.47 -1.86
N LEU A 84 11.64 8.49 -0.95
CA LEU A 84 10.80 8.53 0.24
C LEU A 84 11.08 9.79 1.08
N PHE A 85 12.34 10.11 1.31
CA PHE A 85 12.77 11.29 2.08
C PHE A 85 13.13 12.50 1.19
N GLY A 86 12.88 12.40 -0.11
CA GLY A 86 13.03 13.51 -1.04
C GLY A 86 11.75 14.35 -1.12
N ASP A 87 11.87 15.55 -1.68
CA ASP A 87 10.69 16.32 -2.09
C ASP A 87 10.02 15.63 -3.28
N ALA A 88 8.76 15.20 -3.09
CA ALA A 88 7.98 14.55 -4.11
C ALA A 88 7.40 15.52 -5.14
N GLY A 89 7.38 16.83 -4.84
CA GLY A 89 6.84 17.87 -5.72
C GLY A 89 5.35 17.70 -6.03
N LEU A 90 4.60 17.09 -5.12
CA LEU A 90 3.18 16.77 -5.31
C LEU A 90 2.24 17.92 -4.98
N TYR A 91 2.67 18.85 -4.13
CA TYR A 91 1.86 20.01 -3.74
C TYR A 91 2.22 21.22 -4.61
N ASP A 92 1.25 21.71 -5.38
CA ASP A 92 1.38 22.88 -6.25
C ASP A 92 0.67 24.14 -5.70
N GLY A 93 0.07 24.04 -4.51
CA GLY A 93 -0.70 25.11 -3.88
C GLY A 93 -2.21 24.84 -3.83
N GLU A 94 -2.69 23.77 -4.44
CA GLU A 94 -4.08 23.32 -4.38
C GLU A 94 -4.24 22.04 -3.52
N GLY A 95 -5.45 21.81 -3.00
CA GLY A 95 -5.76 20.67 -2.13
C GLY A 95 -5.37 20.85 -0.67
N ASP A 96 -5.20 19.75 0.05
CA ASP A 96 -4.87 19.74 1.48
C ASP A 96 -3.48 20.34 1.74
N GLU A 97 -3.38 21.29 2.67
CA GLU A 97 -2.09 21.92 3.01
C GLU A 97 -1.05 20.88 3.50
N GLU A 98 -1.49 19.80 4.15
CA GLU A 98 -0.60 18.74 4.64
C GLU A 98 0.09 17.95 3.52
N LEU A 99 -0.34 18.08 2.25
CA LEU A 99 0.33 17.47 1.10
C LEU A 99 1.78 17.90 0.94
N LYS A 100 2.15 19.10 1.41
CA LYS A 100 3.55 19.56 1.40
C LYS A 100 4.47 18.72 2.30
N TYR A 101 3.87 17.93 3.20
CA TYR A 101 4.54 17.02 4.14
C TYR A 101 4.28 15.55 3.81
N PHE A 102 3.68 15.27 2.64
CA PHE A 102 3.38 13.91 2.20
C PHE A 102 4.61 13.28 1.55
N HIS A 103 4.99 12.11 2.08
CA HIS A 103 6.14 11.32 1.64
C HIS A 103 5.65 10.02 1.00
N PRO A 104 5.60 9.92 -0.34
CA PRO A 104 5.07 8.75 -1.03
C PRO A 104 5.90 7.49 -0.74
N LEU A 105 5.22 6.50 -0.17
CA LEU A 105 5.75 5.16 0.04
C LEU A 105 5.46 4.28 -1.18
N ASP A 106 4.21 4.19 -1.61
CA ASP A 106 3.72 3.28 -2.65
C ASP A 106 3.07 4.03 -3.82
N TYR A 107 3.18 3.46 -5.02
CA TYR A 107 2.53 3.93 -6.25
C TYR A 107 1.62 2.83 -6.83
N PRO A 108 0.41 2.61 -6.26
CA PRO A 108 -0.50 1.56 -6.71
C PRO A 108 -0.93 1.76 -8.17
N THR A 109 -1.09 3.01 -8.60
CA THR A 109 -1.37 3.38 -10.00
C THR A 109 -0.52 4.58 -10.42
N PRO A 110 -0.49 4.97 -11.71
CA PRO A 110 0.19 6.20 -12.13
C PRO A 110 -0.39 7.48 -11.52
N GLU A 111 -1.62 7.44 -11.02
CA GLU A 111 -2.40 8.60 -10.57
C GLU A 111 -2.68 8.58 -9.07
N SER A 112 -2.20 7.56 -8.34
CA SER A 112 -2.45 7.43 -6.92
C SER A 112 -1.21 7.04 -6.14
N PHE A 113 -1.17 7.50 -4.90
CA PHE A 113 -0.06 7.36 -3.98
C PHE A 113 -0.56 6.90 -2.64
N VAL A 114 0.28 6.15 -1.92
CA VAL A 114 0.13 5.96 -0.48
C VAL A 114 1.42 6.38 0.19
N GLY A 115 1.34 7.09 1.32
CA GLY A 115 2.51 7.64 1.95
C GLY A 115 2.31 8.05 3.39
N PHE A 116 3.39 8.54 3.96
CA PHE A 116 3.45 9.05 5.33
C PHE A 116 3.21 10.56 5.32
N ILE A 117 2.78 11.10 6.46
CA ILE A 117 2.88 12.53 6.75
C ILE A 117 4.01 12.70 7.77
N ILE A 118 5.04 13.47 7.39
CA ILE A 118 6.20 13.77 8.23
C ILE A 118 6.33 15.29 8.32
N MET A 119 6.00 15.83 9.49
CA MET A 119 5.95 17.26 9.74
C MET A 119 7.36 17.86 9.92
N PRO A 120 7.54 19.19 9.73
CA PRO A 120 8.84 19.84 9.87
C PRO A 120 9.44 19.81 11.28
N ASP A 121 8.64 19.49 12.30
CA ASP A 121 9.06 19.32 13.68
C ASP A 121 9.34 17.85 14.06
N ASP A 122 9.53 17.00 13.05
CA ASP A 122 9.74 15.55 13.13
C ASP A 122 8.53 14.77 13.69
N THR A 123 7.34 15.38 13.77
CA THR A 123 6.11 14.65 14.08
C THR A 123 5.72 13.75 12.91
N ILE A 124 5.55 12.45 13.16
CA ILE A 124 5.13 11.45 12.18
C ILE A 124 3.73 10.98 12.54
N TYR A 125 2.78 11.09 11.61
CA TYR A 125 1.42 10.60 11.83
C TYR A 125 1.38 9.08 11.80
N GLU A 126 0.63 8.45 12.70
CA GLU A 126 0.60 6.97 12.82
C GLU A 126 -0.02 6.26 11.61
N SER A 127 -0.91 6.94 10.89
CA SER A 127 -1.62 6.38 9.74
C SER A 127 -0.91 6.67 8.42
N LEU A 128 -1.05 5.74 7.49
CA LEU A 128 -0.77 5.97 6.08
C LEU A 128 -1.96 6.64 5.40
N TYR A 129 -1.65 7.50 4.43
CA TYR A 129 -2.63 8.27 3.70
C TYR A 129 -2.61 7.88 2.23
N TYR A 130 -3.80 7.76 1.64
CA TYR A 130 -4.01 7.63 0.21
C TYR A 130 -4.25 9.02 -0.40
N MET A 131 -3.67 9.26 -1.57
CA MET A 131 -3.91 10.48 -2.35
C MET A 131 -4.08 10.15 -3.83
N SER A 132 -4.97 10.87 -4.51
CA SER A 132 -5.15 10.82 -5.95
C SER A 132 -4.82 12.17 -6.59
N VAL A 133 -4.17 12.18 -7.75
CA VAL A 133 -3.94 13.43 -8.51
C VAL A 133 -5.22 14.08 -9.02
N SER A 134 -6.36 13.39 -8.92
CA SER A 134 -7.66 13.89 -9.37
C SER A 134 -8.33 14.84 -8.39
N ASP A 135 -8.05 14.69 -7.10
CA ASP A 135 -8.70 15.44 -6.02
C ASP A 135 -7.71 16.18 -5.11
N TYR A 136 -6.45 15.75 -5.06
CA TYR A 136 -5.43 16.31 -4.15
C TYR A 136 -5.90 16.30 -2.68
N GLU A 137 -6.65 15.26 -2.30
CA GLU A 137 -7.12 15.06 -0.93
C GLU A 137 -6.34 13.92 -0.25
N LEU A 138 -5.99 14.12 1.02
CA LEU A 138 -5.36 13.12 1.87
C LEU A 138 -6.42 12.29 2.58
N ASN A 139 -6.55 11.04 2.15
CA ASN A 139 -7.53 10.10 2.67
C ASN A 139 -6.85 9.16 3.67
N ASN A 140 -7.24 9.25 4.94
CA ASN A 140 -6.68 8.43 6.02
C ASN A 140 -7.08 6.94 5.84
N LEU A 141 -6.10 6.04 5.72
CA LEU A 141 -6.36 4.60 5.56
C LEU A 141 -6.61 3.86 6.88
N ASP A 142 -6.44 4.55 8.01
CA ASP A 142 -6.55 4.01 9.37
C ASP A 142 -5.60 2.80 9.62
N LEU A 143 -4.43 2.82 8.99
CA LEU A 143 -3.44 1.74 9.02
C LEU A 143 -2.02 2.31 9.14
N ASP A 144 -1.22 1.73 10.05
CA ASP A 144 0.24 1.92 10.04
C ASP A 144 0.89 1.10 8.90
N TYR A 145 2.22 1.11 8.79
CA TYR A 145 2.94 0.37 7.74
C TYR A 145 2.77 -1.14 7.86
N GLU A 146 2.77 -1.67 9.09
CA GLU A 146 2.60 -3.09 9.34
C GLU A 146 1.18 -3.53 8.91
N GLY A 147 0.16 -2.77 9.29
CA GLY A 147 -1.23 -2.98 8.88
C GLY A 147 -1.40 -2.87 7.37
N TYR A 148 -0.82 -1.85 6.74
CA TYR A 148 -0.89 -1.64 5.30
C TYR A 148 -0.24 -2.78 4.51
N THR A 149 0.96 -3.23 4.90
CA THR A 149 1.63 -4.34 4.20
C THR A 149 0.89 -5.68 4.39
N GLN A 150 0.23 -5.89 5.53
CA GLN A 150 -0.66 -7.03 5.74
C GLN A 150 -1.91 -6.96 4.86
N MET A 151 -2.52 -5.78 4.72
CA MET A 151 -3.67 -5.61 3.83
C MET A 151 -3.29 -5.68 2.35
N ALA A 152 -2.11 -5.20 1.96
CA ALA A 152 -1.56 -5.39 0.63
C ALA A 152 -1.41 -6.88 0.29
N LEU A 153 -0.95 -7.69 1.26
CA LEU A 153 -0.92 -9.14 1.12
C LEU A 153 -2.33 -9.72 0.98
N GLU A 154 -3.26 -9.35 1.85
CA GLU A 154 -4.63 -9.89 1.85
C GLU A 154 -5.39 -9.53 0.57
N ALA A 155 -5.22 -8.31 0.07
CA ALA A 155 -5.73 -7.85 -1.22
C ALA A 155 -5.01 -8.47 -2.42
N ARG A 156 -3.92 -9.23 -2.19
CA ARG A 156 -2.99 -9.67 -3.24
C ARG A 156 -2.58 -8.50 -4.14
N ILE A 157 -2.44 -7.31 -3.55
CA ILE A 157 -2.16 -6.02 -4.19
C ILE A 157 -3.09 -5.65 -5.35
N PHE A 158 -4.30 -6.20 -5.40
CA PHE A 158 -5.26 -5.95 -6.48
C PHE A 158 -5.49 -4.45 -6.68
N ASN A 159 -5.57 -4.00 -7.93
CA ASN A 159 -5.67 -2.59 -8.25
C ASN A 159 -6.78 -1.89 -7.46
N HIS A 160 -6.43 -0.75 -6.84
CA HIS A 160 -7.33 0.09 -6.04
C HIS A 160 -7.87 -0.53 -4.73
N TRP A 161 -7.26 -1.58 -4.19
CA TRP A 161 -7.69 -2.15 -2.90
C TRP A 161 -7.73 -1.11 -1.76
N GLN A 162 -6.92 -0.05 -1.82
CA GLN A 162 -6.96 1.04 -0.84
C GLN A 162 -8.28 1.82 -0.90
N ARG A 163 -8.79 2.09 -2.10
CA ARG A 163 -10.09 2.75 -2.31
C ARG A 163 -11.25 1.87 -1.83
N VAL A 164 -11.10 0.54 -1.89
CA VAL A 164 -12.06 -0.41 -1.32
C VAL A 164 -12.14 -0.26 0.20
N LEU A 165 -11.01 -0.02 0.88
CA LEU A 165 -11.00 0.24 2.32
C LEU A 165 -11.65 1.58 2.67
N LEU A 166 -11.34 2.64 1.92
CA LEU A 166 -11.96 3.96 2.09
C LEU A 166 -13.48 3.88 1.93
N TYR A 167 -13.95 3.25 0.83
CA TYR A 167 -15.38 3.04 0.60
C TYR A 167 -16.06 2.24 1.72
N TYR A 168 -15.38 1.22 2.24
CA TYR A 168 -15.90 0.41 3.34
C TYR A 168 -16.04 1.21 4.64
N MET A 169 -15.10 2.11 4.95
CA MET A 169 -15.15 2.95 6.16
C MET A 169 -16.24 4.01 6.08
N ASP A 170 -16.36 4.69 4.95
CA ASP A 170 -17.22 5.88 4.82
C ASP A 170 -18.63 5.54 4.34
N GLY A 171 -18.83 4.37 3.71
CA GLY A 171 -20.13 3.84 3.26
C GLY A 171 -20.72 4.56 2.04
N GLU A 172 -20.34 5.82 1.81
CA GLU A 172 -20.67 6.65 0.66
C GLU A 172 -19.39 7.36 0.20
N GLY A 173 -18.99 7.24 -1.08
CA GLY A 173 -17.79 7.94 -1.56
C GLY A 173 -16.93 7.18 -2.59
N ILE A 174 -15.64 7.49 -2.58
CA ILE A 174 -14.61 6.98 -3.51
C ILE A 174 -14.45 5.47 -3.32
N GLY A 175 -14.49 4.70 -4.41
CA GLY A 175 -14.15 3.27 -4.39
C GLY A 175 -15.31 2.31 -4.62
N SER A 176 -16.54 2.78 -4.85
CA SER A 176 -17.71 1.90 -5.07
C SER A 176 -17.55 0.96 -6.27
N VAL A 177 -17.12 1.48 -7.42
CA VAL A 177 -16.89 0.67 -8.63
C VAL A 177 -15.74 -0.31 -8.41
N GLU A 178 -14.65 0.17 -7.81
CA GLU A 178 -13.48 -0.63 -7.48
C GLU A 178 -13.83 -1.77 -6.52
N THR A 179 -14.72 -1.52 -5.56
CA THR A 179 -15.21 -2.51 -4.59
C THR A 179 -15.98 -3.63 -5.28
N GLU A 180 -16.86 -3.31 -6.23
CA GLU A 180 -17.63 -4.33 -6.95
C GLU A 180 -16.74 -5.17 -7.89
N ILE A 181 -15.78 -4.53 -8.57
CA ILE A 181 -14.77 -5.24 -9.37
C ILE A 181 -13.93 -6.16 -8.47
N PHE A 182 -13.42 -5.64 -7.35
CA PHE A 182 -12.59 -6.38 -6.40
C PHE A 182 -13.32 -7.61 -5.86
N LYS A 183 -14.56 -7.45 -5.37
CA LYS A 183 -15.41 -8.56 -4.88
C LYS A 183 -15.74 -9.59 -5.95
N THR A 184 -15.87 -9.16 -7.20
CA THR A 184 -16.22 -10.04 -8.32
C THR A 184 -15.03 -10.83 -8.84
N GLU A 185 -13.87 -10.20 -8.99
CA GLU A 185 -12.71 -10.78 -9.65
C GLU A 185 -11.78 -11.53 -8.69
N MET A 186 -11.59 -11.05 -7.45
CA MET A 186 -10.69 -11.69 -6.49
C MET A 186 -10.99 -13.18 -6.28
N PRO A 187 -12.23 -13.62 -6.02
CA PRO A 187 -12.53 -15.05 -5.83
C PRO A 187 -12.32 -15.92 -7.07
N LYS A 188 -12.41 -15.33 -8.28
CA LYS A 188 -12.19 -16.06 -9.55
C LYS A 188 -10.70 -16.38 -9.76
N ILE A 189 -9.82 -15.51 -9.26
CA ILE A 189 -8.36 -15.59 -9.43
C ILE A 189 -7.73 -16.31 -8.23
N PHE A 190 -8.20 -15.98 -7.01
CA PHE A 190 -7.74 -16.50 -5.72
C PHE A 190 -8.93 -17.13 -4.96
N PRO A 191 -9.24 -18.42 -5.19
CA PRO A 191 -10.42 -19.06 -4.59
C PRO A 191 -10.38 -19.22 -3.07
N ASP A 192 -9.20 -19.05 -2.45
CA ASP A 192 -9.00 -19.01 -1.00
C ASP A 192 -9.37 -17.66 -0.37
N TRP A 193 -9.51 -16.62 -1.18
CA TRP A 193 -9.84 -15.27 -0.72
C TRP A 193 -11.36 -15.11 -0.53
N THR A 194 -11.76 -14.41 0.54
CA THR A 194 -13.16 -14.03 0.79
C THR A 194 -13.27 -12.59 1.27
N TRP A 195 -14.42 -11.96 0.98
CA TRP A 195 -14.71 -10.59 1.43
C TRP A 195 -14.74 -10.49 2.95
N GLU A 196 -15.34 -11.47 3.62
CA GLU A 196 -15.48 -11.50 5.08
C GLU A 196 -14.12 -11.58 5.77
N ASN A 197 -13.19 -12.39 5.24
CA ASN A 197 -11.84 -12.49 5.80
C ASN A 197 -11.05 -11.21 5.55
N PHE A 198 -11.17 -10.62 4.36
CA PHE A 198 -10.53 -9.34 4.03
C PHE A 198 -10.97 -8.22 4.98
N ILE A 199 -12.28 -8.06 5.20
CA ILE A 199 -12.80 -7.03 6.11
C ILE A 199 -12.49 -7.35 7.57
N ALA A 200 -12.63 -8.59 8.02
CA ALA A 200 -12.27 -8.97 9.39
C ALA A 200 -10.78 -8.70 9.67
N LYS A 201 -9.91 -8.94 8.68
CA LYS A 201 -8.49 -8.62 8.77
C LYS A 201 -8.27 -7.12 8.87
N PHE A 202 -8.92 -6.33 8.01
CA PHE A 202 -8.84 -4.88 8.06
C PHE A 202 -9.25 -4.34 9.44
N GLU A 203 -10.44 -4.69 9.91
CA GLU A 203 -10.97 -4.24 11.21
C GLU A 203 -10.06 -4.60 12.39
N SER A 204 -9.36 -5.74 12.33
CA SER A 204 -8.38 -6.15 13.34
C SER A 204 -7.07 -5.34 13.32
N LEU A 205 -6.78 -4.63 12.23
CA LEU A 205 -5.57 -3.84 12.03
C LEU A 205 -5.80 -2.34 12.17
N ARG A 206 -7.05 -1.87 12.11
CA ARG A 206 -7.42 -0.46 12.19
C ARG A 206 -6.85 0.21 13.44
N LEU A 207 -6.17 1.33 13.25
CA LEU A 207 -5.60 2.11 14.36
C LEU A 207 -6.71 2.58 15.30
N SER A 208 -7.83 3.07 14.76
CA SER A 208 -9.01 3.50 15.53
C SER A 208 -9.69 2.40 16.38
N ASN A 209 -9.30 1.13 16.21
CA ASN A 209 -9.80 0.00 16.99
C ASN A 209 -8.80 -0.55 18.01
N LYS A 210 -7.52 -0.11 18.02
CA LYS A 210 -6.50 -0.66 18.93
C LYS A 210 -6.76 -0.36 20.42
N ASP A 211 -7.57 0.66 20.72
CA ASP A 211 -7.93 1.10 22.08
C ASP A 211 -9.34 0.68 22.54
N LYS A 212 -10.02 -0.19 21.80
CA LYS A 212 -11.36 -0.72 22.16
C LYS A 212 -11.28 -2.12 22.78
#